data_AF-A0A1H7LIE1-F1
#
_entry.id   AF-A0A1H7LIE1-F1
#
_cell.length_a   1.000
_cell.length_b   1.000
_cell.length_c   1.000
_cell.angle_alpha   90.00
_cell.angle_beta   90.00
_cell.angle_gamma   90.00
#
_symmetry.space_group_name_H-M   'P 1'
#
loop_
_entity.id
_entity.type
_entity.pdbx_description
1 polymer ?
#
loop_
_entity_poly.entity_id
_entity_poly.type
_entity_poly.pdbx_seq_one_letter_code
_entity_poly.pdbx_strand_id
1 'polypeptide(L)'
;MLRFIAILLTCLFPAAAFSQEHPSDLMKEPWIKAKWTQAIKGASFKKWDQWIPGLGGVGSAPVVMRDASGKSWTVAELCQPHDCGDNKLVVIIDRQSRGIWGMQLTVNPVTRRYFGGPDGDMKALLEAALKGSLANVGARGPATVTPPDASAAQNGPTHGDSDEAVLTAQPGAATSR
;
A
#
# COMPACT_ATOMS: atom_id res chain seq x y z
N MET A 1 57.17 8.45 -44.46
CA MET A 1 56.77 7.77 -43.21
C MET A 1 56.31 8.83 -42.22
N LEU A 2 54.99 9.02 -42.05
CA LEU A 2 54.45 10.01 -41.10
C LEU A 2 53.48 9.29 -40.16
N ARG A 3 53.89 9.18 -38.90
CA ARG A 3 53.16 8.47 -37.84
C ARG A 3 52.07 9.38 -37.29
N PHE A 4 50.81 8.95 -37.39
CA PHE A 4 49.69 9.54 -36.67
C PHE A 4 49.75 9.12 -35.19
N ILE A 5 49.89 10.09 -34.29
CA ILE A 5 49.67 9.88 -32.85
C ILE A 5 48.27 10.37 -32.54
N ALA A 6 47.34 9.43 -32.31
CA ALA A 6 46.01 9.72 -31.80
C ALA A 6 46.08 9.74 -30.26
N ILE A 7 45.95 10.93 -29.67
CA ILE A 7 45.82 11.10 -28.22
C ILE A 7 44.35 10.84 -27.86
N LEU A 8 44.10 9.70 -27.21
CA LEU A 8 42.80 9.33 -26.65
C LEU A 8 42.60 10.11 -25.34
N LEU A 9 41.84 11.21 -25.40
CA LEU A 9 41.50 12.02 -24.23
C LEU A 9 40.25 11.44 -23.54
N THR A 10 40.44 10.51 -22.61
CA THR A 10 39.38 10.01 -21.72
C THR A 10 39.00 11.08 -20.69
N CYS A 11 37.88 11.77 -20.93
CA CYS A 11 37.27 12.68 -19.96
C CYS A 11 36.71 11.90 -18.77
N LEU A 12 37.36 12.07 -17.61
CA LEU A 12 36.90 11.59 -16.31
C LEU A 12 35.82 12.54 -15.79
N PHE A 13 34.54 12.30 -16.12
CA PHE A 13 33.44 13.06 -15.53
C PHE A 13 33.18 12.58 -14.09
N PRO A 14 33.28 13.43 -13.06
CA PRO A 14 32.87 13.05 -11.72
C PRO A 14 31.34 12.88 -11.69
N ALA A 15 30.87 11.71 -11.27
CA ALA A 15 29.46 11.51 -10.99
C ALA A 15 29.08 12.37 -9.76
N ALA A 16 28.19 13.34 -9.96
CA ALA A 16 27.60 14.06 -8.83
C ALA A 16 26.71 13.08 -8.05
N ALA A 17 27.07 12.82 -6.79
CA ALA A 17 26.21 12.11 -5.86
C ALA A 17 25.08 13.06 -5.43
N PHE A 18 23.87 12.85 -5.96
CA PHE A 18 22.69 13.55 -5.49
C PHE A 18 22.34 13.03 -4.09
N SER A 19 22.31 13.93 -3.09
CA SER A 19 21.70 13.62 -1.80
C SER A 19 20.25 13.25 -2.05
N GLN A 20 19.85 12.02 -1.70
CA GLN A 20 18.44 11.63 -1.77
C GLN A 20 17.67 12.51 -0.79
N GLU A 21 16.62 13.17 -1.27
CA GLU A 21 15.72 13.94 -0.42
C GLU A 21 15.11 13.00 0.64
N HIS A 22 14.92 13.51 1.85
CA HIS A 22 14.25 12.78 2.93
C HIS A 22 12.83 13.32 3.09
N PRO A 23 11.82 12.54 3.53
CA PRO A 23 10.46 13.06 3.74
C PRO A 23 10.37 14.28 4.67
N SER A 24 11.29 14.44 5.61
CA SER A 24 11.39 15.65 6.43
C SER A 24 11.67 16.92 5.62
N ASP A 25 12.25 16.81 4.42
CA ASP A 25 12.48 17.94 3.53
C ASP A 25 11.18 18.56 3.02
N LEU A 26 10.08 17.80 2.98
CA LEU A 26 8.74 18.33 2.73
C LEU A 26 8.36 19.44 3.74
N MET A 27 8.87 19.36 4.97
CA MET A 27 8.61 20.35 6.03
C MET A 27 9.35 21.68 5.80
N LYS A 28 10.26 21.76 4.82
CA LYS A 28 10.89 23.01 4.40
C LYS A 28 9.96 23.86 3.53
N GLU A 29 8.97 23.26 2.88
CA GLU A 29 7.93 23.98 2.16
C GLU A 29 6.93 24.58 3.17
N PRO A 30 6.78 25.92 3.26
CA PRO A 30 5.97 26.54 4.31
C PRO A 30 4.50 26.08 4.30
N TRP A 31 3.93 25.88 3.11
CA TRP A 31 2.55 25.45 2.98
C TRP A 31 2.33 24.00 3.41
N ILE A 32 3.29 23.11 3.15
CA ILE A 32 3.22 21.71 3.58
C ILE A 32 3.33 21.66 5.09
N LYS A 33 4.32 22.35 5.67
CA LYS A 33 4.47 22.44 7.13
C LYS A 33 3.19 22.93 7.81
N ALA A 34 2.57 23.99 7.28
CA ALA A 34 1.33 24.52 7.85
C ALA A 34 0.17 23.52 7.74
N LYS A 35 -0.03 22.89 6.58
CA LYS A 35 -1.11 21.92 6.35
C LYS A 35 -0.91 20.62 7.15
N TRP A 36 0.32 20.11 7.23
CA TRP A 36 0.63 18.93 8.05
C TRP A 36 0.43 19.20 9.53
N THR A 37 0.93 20.34 10.04
CA THR A 37 0.71 20.76 11.43
C THR A 37 -0.78 20.84 11.75
N GLN A 38 -1.59 21.37 10.82
CA GLN A 38 -3.04 21.40 10.96
C GLN A 38 -3.66 20.00 10.90
N ALA A 39 -3.20 19.11 10.01
CA ALA A 39 -3.72 17.75 9.84
C ALA A 39 -3.53 16.90 11.10
N ILE A 40 -2.44 17.13 11.84
CA ILE A 40 -2.14 16.44 13.11
C ILE A 40 -2.62 17.22 14.34
N LYS A 41 -3.31 18.36 14.18
CA LYS A 41 -3.77 19.16 15.31
C LYS A 41 -4.71 18.34 16.19
N GLY A 42 -4.47 18.37 17.50
CA GLY A 42 -5.25 17.59 18.49
C GLY A 42 -4.80 16.12 18.62
N ALA A 43 -3.85 15.67 17.79
CA ALA A 43 -3.23 14.37 17.97
C ALA A 43 -2.28 14.39 19.19
N SER A 44 -2.50 13.50 20.16
CA SER A 44 -1.49 13.20 21.18
C SER A 44 -0.43 12.24 20.62
N PHE A 45 0.84 12.59 20.75
CA PHE A 45 1.96 11.73 20.34
C PHE A 45 2.68 11.20 21.56
N LYS A 46 2.86 9.88 21.64
CA LYS A 46 3.66 9.29 22.72
C LYS A 46 5.14 9.55 22.43
N LYS A 47 6.02 9.21 23.39
CA LYS A 47 7.47 9.40 23.24
C LYS A 47 8.02 8.71 21.99
N TRP A 48 7.51 7.52 21.67
CA TRP A 48 7.93 6.76 20.49
C TRP A 48 7.33 7.25 19.17
N ASP A 49 6.33 8.14 19.19
CA ASP A 49 5.70 8.70 17.99
C ASP A 49 6.26 10.08 17.60
N GLN A 50 7.31 10.57 18.28
CA GLN A 50 7.86 11.93 18.06
C GLN A 50 8.48 12.13 16.67
N TRP A 51 8.73 11.05 15.94
CA TRP A 51 9.19 11.10 14.56
C TRP A 51 8.09 11.53 13.58
N ILE A 52 6.80 11.45 13.96
CA ILE A 52 5.66 11.74 13.07
C ILE A 52 5.49 13.24 12.79
N PRO A 53 5.46 14.16 13.79
CA PRO A 53 5.20 15.58 13.53
C PRO A 53 6.21 16.24 12.57
N GLY A 54 7.48 15.83 12.66
CA GLY A 54 8.55 16.34 11.80
C GLY A 54 8.79 15.53 10.52
N LEU A 55 8.02 14.46 10.29
CA LEU A 55 8.30 13.47 9.23
C LEU A 55 9.77 12.97 9.30
N GLY A 56 10.25 12.75 10.52
CA GLY A 56 11.64 12.38 10.84
C GLY A 56 11.83 10.89 11.11
N GLY A 57 10.95 10.03 10.59
CA GLY A 57 11.13 8.58 10.62
C GLY A 57 12.17 8.12 9.60
N VAL A 58 12.48 6.82 9.57
CA VAL A 58 13.27 6.23 8.49
C VAL A 58 12.40 6.19 7.23
N GLY A 59 12.89 6.73 6.12
CA GLY A 59 12.17 6.73 4.85
C GLY A 59 13.07 7.11 3.68
N SER A 60 12.60 6.84 2.47
CA SER A 60 13.22 7.28 1.23
C SER A 60 12.56 8.57 0.72
N ALA A 61 13.14 9.17 -0.32
CA ALA A 61 12.58 10.36 -0.95
C ALA A 61 11.09 10.21 -1.29
N PRO A 62 10.26 11.25 -1.03
CA PRO A 62 8.88 11.25 -1.49
C PRO A 62 8.78 10.99 -2.99
N VAL A 63 7.82 10.17 -3.40
CA VAL A 63 7.62 9.79 -4.79
C VAL A 63 6.32 10.37 -5.33
N VAL A 64 6.24 10.55 -6.64
CA VAL A 64 4.97 10.85 -7.31
C VAL A 64 4.33 9.54 -7.74
N MET A 65 3.12 9.27 -7.24
CA MET A 65 2.30 8.14 -7.66
C MET A 65 1.05 8.65 -8.37
N ARG A 66 0.48 7.83 -9.25
CA ARG A 66 -0.81 8.10 -9.89
C ARG A 66 -1.82 7.05 -9.47
N ASP A 67 -3.06 7.47 -9.24
CA ASP A 67 -4.18 6.54 -9.11
C ASP A 67 -4.72 6.12 -10.49
N ALA A 68 -5.72 5.26 -10.52
CA ALA A 68 -6.29 4.76 -11.77
C ALA A 68 -7.02 5.84 -12.59
N SER A 69 -7.41 6.96 -11.96
CA SER A 69 -7.95 8.13 -12.69
C SER A 69 -6.86 8.96 -13.37
N GLY A 70 -5.59 8.65 -13.11
CA GLY A 70 -4.43 9.38 -13.61
C GLY A 70 -4.04 10.58 -12.74
N LYS A 71 -4.76 10.85 -11.65
CA LYS A 71 -4.45 11.93 -10.72
C LYS A 71 -3.15 11.63 -9.99
N SER A 72 -2.26 12.64 -9.95
CA SER A 72 -0.95 12.55 -9.32
C SER A 72 -1.00 12.95 -7.84
N TRP A 73 -0.25 12.20 -7.03
CA TRP A 73 -0.12 12.37 -5.60
C TRP A 73 1.37 12.36 -5.24
N THR A 74 1.82 13.28 -4.38
CA THR A 74 3.12 13.13 -3.72
C THR A 74 2.92 12.22 -2.51
N VAL A 75 3.66 11.12 -2.44
CA VAL A 75 3.56 10.10 -1.40
C VAL A 75 4.87 10.04 -0.65
N ALA A 76 4.80 10.17 0.67
CA ALA A 76 5.92 9.94 1.56
C ALA A 76 5.62 8.76 2.47
N GLU A 77 6.49 7.76 2.43
CA GLU A 77 6.42 6.59 3.31
C GLU A 77 7.59 6.63 4.28
N LEU A 78 7.26 6.44 5.54
CA LEU A 78 8.20 6.48 6.65
C LEU A 78 7.88 5.36 7.62
N CYS A 79 8.84 5.04 8.47
CA CYS A 79 8.64 4.15 9.58
C CYS A 79 9.38 4.62 10.83
N GLN A 80 8.97 4.09 11.97
CA GLN A 80 9.60 4.40 13.24
C GLN A 80 11.06 3.91 13.22
N PRO A 81 12.04 4.76 13.61
CA PRO A 81 13.42 4.32 13.73
C PRO A 81 13.55 3.08 14.61
N HIS A 82 14.28 2.07 14.12
CA HIS A 82 14.49 0.77 14.74
C HIS A 82 13.24 -0.13 14.88
N ASP A 83 12.08 0.29 14.38
CA ASP A 83 10.82 -0.45 14.52
C ASP A 83 9.97 -0.37 13.24
N CYS A 84 10.62 -0.54 12.10
CA CYS A 84 9.99 -0.32 10.80
C CYS A 84 8.96 -1.38 10.40
N GLY A 85 9.10 -2.59 10.95
CA GLY A 85 8.14 -3.66 10.71
C GLY A 85 6.75 -3.31 11.26
N ASP A 86 6.73 -2.74 12.47
CA ASP A 86 5.50 -2.61 13.23
C ASP A 86 4.91 -1.21 13.19
N ASN A 87 5.71 -0.16 12.99
CA ASN A 87 5.23 1.22 13.06
C ASN A 87 5.57 1.99 11.77
N LYS A 88 4.56 2.20 10.94
CA LYS A 88 4.68 2.84 9.62
C LYS A 88 3.79 4.06 9.53
N LEU A 89 4.19 5.02 8.70
CA LEU A 89 3.43 6.22 8.37
C LEU A 89 3.46 6.39 6.86
N VAL A 90 2.30 6.66 6.29
CA VAL A 90 2.19 7.18 4.92
C VAL A 90 1.54 8.55 4.97
N VAL A 91 2.04 9.47 4.15
CA VAL A 91 1.49 10.81 3.94
C VAL A 91 1.24 10.99 2.45
N ILE A 92 0.02 11.35 2.09
CA ILE A 92 -0.38 11.71 0.73
C ILE A 92 -0.61 13.22 0.66
N ILE A 93 -0.04 13.84 -0.36
CA ILE A 93 -0.14 15.27 -0.62
C ILE A 93 -0.71 15.48 -2.02
N ASP A 94 -1.82 16.20 -2.09
CA ASP A 94 -2.34 16.79 -3.32
C ASP A 94 -1.74 18.19 -3.46
N ARG A 95 -0.77 18.33 -4.35
CA ARG A 95 -0.12 19.63 -4.59
C ARG A 95 -1.05 20.63 -5.31
N GLN A 96 -2.06 20.16 -6.03
CA GLN A 96 -3.01 21.03 -6.75
C GLN A 96 -4.04 21.64 -5.79
N SER A 97 -4.69 20.81 -4.97
CA SER A 97 -5.69 21.29 -3.99
C SER A 97 -5.08 21.72 -2.66
N ARG A 98 -3.77 21.48 -2.45
CA ARG A 98 -3.03 21.70 -1.20
C ARG A 98 -3.63 20.91 -0.03
N GLY A 99 -4.14 19.71 -0.33
CA GLY A 99 -4.61 18.73 0.64
C GLY A 99 -3.48 17.83 1.15
N ILE A 100 -3.50 17.50 2.44
CA ILE A 100 -2.52 16.61 3.07
C ILE A 100 -3.25 15.69 4.05
N TRP A 101 -3.02 14.39 3.91
CA TRP A 101 -3.56 13.36 4.78
C TRP A 101 -2.47 12.37 5.15
N GLY A 102 -2.62 11.74 6.31
CA GLY A 102 -1.68 10.72 6.75
C GLY A 102 -2.38 9.55 7.44
N MET A 103 -1.71 8.41 7.45
CA MET A 103 -2.11 7.23 8.19
C MET A 103 -0.89 6.61 8.88
N GLN A 104 -0.93 6.52 10.20
CA GLN A 104 -0.04 5.66 10.97
C GLN A 104 -0.66 4.27 11.06
N LEU A 105 0.12 3.25 10.71
CA LEU A 105 -0.19 1.83 10.92
C LEU A 105 0.73 1.30 12.01
N THR A 106 0.14 0.82 13.11
CA THR A 106 0.82 -0.05 14.08
C THR A 106 0.35 -1.47 13.85
N VAL A 107 1.24 -2.47 13.77
CA VAL A 107 0.89 -3.86 13.44
C VAL A 107 0.59 -4.73 14.66
N ASN A 108 1.15 -4.40 15.84
CA ASN A 108 1.06 -5.21 17.05
C ASN A 108 0.61 -4.39 18.28
N PRO A 109 -0.71 -4.31 18.60
CA PRO A 109 -1.84 -4.80 17.80
C PRO A 109 -2.09 -3.93 16.57
N VAL A 110 -2.81 -4.49 15.59
CA VAL A 110 -3.15 -3.76 14.37
C VAL A 110 -4.05 -2.58 14.70
N THR A 111 -3.52 -1.36 14.58
CA THR A 111 -4.29 -0.12 14.72
C THR A 111 -3.94 0.84 13.60
N ARG A 112 -4.94 1.65 13.21
CA ARG A 112 -4.78 2.70 12.20
C ARG A 112 -5.19 4.03 12.81
N ARG A 113 -4.31 5.00 12.71
CA ARG A 113 -4.58 6.39 13.11
C ARG A 113 -4.49 7.28 11.90
N TYR A 114 -5.57 8.01 11.63
CA TYR A 114 -5.66 8.91 10.49
C TYR A 114 -5.47 10.37 10.90
N PHE A 115 -4.86 11.14 10.01
CA PHE A 115 -4.58 12.56 10.17
C PHE A 115 -5.14 13.36 8.99
N GLY A 116 -5.61 14.59 9.25
CA GLY A 116 -6.20 15.45 8.22
C GLY A 116 -7.68 15.19 7.91
N GLY A 117 -8.35 14.34 8.70
CA GLY A 117 -9.77 14.02 8.53
C GLY A 117 -10.12 13.39 7.18
N PRO A 118 -9.43 12.33 6.73
CA PRO A 118 -9.74 11.67 5.45
C PRO A 118 -11.12 11.00 5.50
N ASP A 119 -11.85 11.09 4.38
CA ASP A 119 -13.07 10.34 4.13
C ASP A 119 -12.76 8.86 3.75
N GLY A 120 -13.78 8.11 3.35
CA GLY A 120 -13.63 6.69 2.99
C GLY A 120 -12.64 6.46 1.84
N ASP A 121 -12.76 7.24 0.78
CA ASP A 121 -11.94 7.11 -0.43
C ASP A 121 -10.48 7.50 -0.14
N MET A 122 -10.26 8.58 0.61
CA MET A 122 -8.91 8.99 1.00
C MET A 122 -8.26 7.99 1.96
N LYS A 123 -9.02 7.33 2.85
CA LYS A 123 -8.50 6.23 3.67
C LYS A 123 -8.06 5.06 2.80
N ALA A 124 -8.85 4.68 1.79
CA ALA A 124 -8.49 3.63 0.85
C ALA A 124 -7.22 3.98 0.05
N LEU A 125 -7.07 5.24 -0.38
CA LEU A 125 -5.85 5.74 -1.02
C LEU A 125 -4.63 5.64 -0.09
N LEU A 126 -4.72 6.07 1.16
CA LEU A 126 -3.64 5.95 2.14
C LEU A 126 -3.22 4.50 2.36
N GLU A 127 -4.19 3.60 2.54
CA GLU A 127 -3.89 2.17 2.69
C GLU A 127 -3.24 1.56 1.45
N ALA A 128 -3.69 1.95 0.26
CA ALA A 128 -3.13 1.47 -0.98
C ALA A 128 -1.72 2.00 -1.23
N ALA A 129 -1.47 3.27 -0.89
CA ALA A 129 -0.17 3.92 -0.96
C ALA A 129 0.87 3.14 -0.14
N LEU A 130 0.58 2.89 1.15
CA LEU A 130 1.48 2.12 2.03
C LEU A 130 1.74 0.68 1.56
N LYS A 131 0.87 0.12 0.73
CA LYS A 131 1.02 -1.21 0.12
C LYS A 131 1.69 -1.16 -1.26
N GLY A 132 2.11 0.01 -1.75
CA GLY A 132 2.65 0.20 -3.10
C GLY A 132 1.62 -0.03 -4.22
N SER A 133 0.33 0.10 -3.92
CA SER A 133 -0.79 -0.31 -4.80
C SER A 133 -1.72 0.85 -5.19
N LEU A 134 -1.28 2.09 -5.01
CA LEU A 134 -2.09 3.30 -5.27
C LEU A 134 -2.67 3.32 -6.70
N ALA A 135 -1.91 2.87 -7.69
CA ALA A 135 -2.33 2.77 -9.09
C ALA A 135 -3.57 1.89 -9.33
N ASN A 136 -3.91 1.01 -8.37
CA ASN A 136 -5.08 0.12 -8.47
C ASN A 136 -6.36 0.75 -7.86
N VAL A 137 -6.25 1.87 -7.14
CA VAL A 137 -7.39 2.55 -6.53
C VAL A 137 -8.15 3.33 -7.61
N GLY A 138 -9.46 3.11 -7.71
CA GLY A 138 -10.32 3.69 -8.74
C GLY A 138 -10.42 2.90 -10.05
N ALA A 139 -9.63 1.82 -10.22
CA ALA A 139 -9.72 0.95 -11.40
C ALA A 139 -10.95 0.02 -11.35
N ARG A 140 -11.51 -0.20 -10.16
CA ARG A 140 -12.86 -0.75 -10.01
C ARG A 140 -13.83 0.42 -10.15
N GLY A 141 -14.59 0.44 -11.25
CA GLY A 141 -15.86 1.17 -11.30
C GLY A 141 -16.77 0.76 -10.13
N PRO A 142 -17.92 1.44 -9.92
CA PRO A 142 -18.77 1.19 -8.76
C PRO A 142 -18.98 -0.31 -8.61
N ALA A 143 -18.59 -0.85 -7.46
CA ALA A 143 -18.80 -2.25 -7.15
C ALA A 143 -20.31 -2.49 -7.15
N THR A 144 -20.83 -2.95 -8.28
CA THR A 144 -21.97 -3.85 -8.29
C THR A 144 -21.50 -5.09 -7.56
N VAL A 145 -21.73 -5.09 -6.25
CA VAL A 145 -21.78 -6.32 -5.47
C VAL A 145 -22.98 -7.06 -6.02
N THR A 146 -22.76 -7.89 -7.05
CA THR A 146 -23.71 -8.94 -7.37
C THR A 146 -23.58 -9.96 -6.24
N PRO A 147 -24.63 -10.21 -5.44
CA PRO A 147 -24.65 -11.35 -4.53
C PRO A 147 -24.40 -12.62 -5.34
N PRO A 148 -23.78 -13.67 -4.80
CA PRO A 148 -23.77 -14.95 -5.48
C PRO A 148 -25.21 -15.41 -5.66
N ASP A 149 -25.70 -15.40 -6.90
CA ASP A 149 -27.00 -15.94 -7.28
C ASP A 149 -27.04 -17.41 -6.87
N ALA A 150 -27.83 -17.69 -5.85
CA ALA A 150 -28.32 -19.01 -5.53
C ALA A 150 -29.35 -19.43 -6.59
N SER A 151 -28.90 -19.89 -7.76
CA SER A 151 -29.77 -20.54 -8.73
C SER A 151 -28.96 -21.31 -9.78
N ALA A 152 -28.61 -22.55 -9.48
CA ALA A 152 -28.57 -23.65 -10.46
C ALA A 152 -28.45 -24.99 -9.71
N ALA A 153 -29.54 -25.38 -9.05
CA ALA A 153 -29.82 -26.80 -8.90
C ALA A 153 -30.47 -27.31 -10.20
N GLN A 154 -30.21 -28.58 -10.49
CA GLN A 154 -30.89 -29.46 -11.46
C GLN A 154 -30.32 -29.44 -12.89
N ASN A 155 -29.66 -30.55 -13.26
CA ASN A 155 -30.21 -31.53 -14.19
C ASN A 155 -29.29 -32.77 -14.23
N GLY A 156 -29.80 -33.91 -13.76
CA GLY A 156 -29.18 -35.22 -13.99
C GLY A 156 -29.61 -35.82 -15.33
N PRO A 157 -29.00 -36.93 -15.76
CA PRO A 157 -29.60 -37.84 -16.72
C PRO A 157 -30.00 -39.17 -16.08
N THR A 158 -31.24 -39.57 -16.34
CA THR A 158 -31.80 -40.89 -16.04
C THR A 158 -31.58 -41.88 -17.20
N HIS A 159 -31.24 -43.10 -16.80
CA HIS A 159 -31.66 -44.41 -17.33
C HIS A 159 -31.00 -45.04 -18.57
N GLY A 160 -30.65 -46.33 -18.40
CA GLY A 160 -30.32 -47.30 -19.45
C GLY A 160 -29.69 -48.58 -18.85
N ASP A 161 -30.55 -49.57 -18.59
CA ASP A 161 -30.29 -50.92 -18.01
C ASP A 161 -29.14 -51.73 -18.65
N SER A 162 -28.50 -52.59 -17.84
CA SER A 162 -28.64 -54.06 -17.89
C SER A 162 -27.43 -54.82 -17.30
N ASP A 163 -27.77 -55.66 -16.32
CA ASP A 163 -27.27 -57.03 -16.10
C ASP A 163 -25.97 -57.35 -15.31
N GLU A 164 -26.14 -58.44 -14.55
CA GLU A 164 -25.19 -59.35 -13.90
C GLU A 164 -24.64 -59.03 -12.49
N ALA A 165 -25.49 -59.39 -11.52
CA ALA A 165 -25.24 -60.26 -10.37
C ALA A 165 -23.79 -60.75 -10.05
N VAL A 166 -23.46 -60.77 -8.75
CA VAL A 166 -23.14 -62.00 -7.94
C VAL A 166 -22.17 -61.70 -6.76
N LEU A 167 -22.54 -62.18 -5.55
CA LEU A 167 -21.75 -62.50 -4.33
C LEU A 167 -21.12 -61.32 -3.53
N THR A 168 -21.14 -61.20 -2.19
CA THR A 168 -21.65 -62.00 -1.05
C THR A 168 -21.56 -61.14 0.24
N ALA A 169 -22.54 -61.31 1.14
CA ALA A 169 -22.47 -61.33 2.62
C ALA A 169 -21.80 -60.19 3.47
N GLN A 170 -22.64 -59.51 4.27
CA GLN A 170 -22.42 -59.03 5.66
C GLN A 170 -22.37 -60.22 6.66
N PRO A 171 -22.02 -60.12 7.98
CA PRO A 171 -22.26 -59.02 8.97
C PRO A 171 -21.05 -58.79 9.92
N GLY A 172 -21.04 -58.02 11.03
CA GLY A 172 -22.01 -57.27 11.83
C GLY A 172 -21.23 -56.37 12.81
N ALA A 173 -21.82 -55.25 13.24
CA ALA A 173 -22.37 -55.04 14.58
C ALA A 173 -21.33 -54.84 15.72
N ALA A 174 -21.39 -53.63 16.28
CA ALA A 174 -20.75 -53.19 17.50
C ALA A 174 -21.15 -54.02 18.74
N THR A 175 -20.28 -54.07 19.76
CA THR A 175 -20.67 -54.00 21.19
C THR A 175 -19.48 -53.60 22.07
N SER A 176 -19.74 -52.59 22.91
CA SER A 176 -19.20 -52.21 24.22
C SER A 176 -18.23 -53.15 24.97
N ARG A 177 -17.10 -52.62 25.45
CA ARG A 177 -16.73 -52.49 26.88
C ARG A 177 -15.51 -51.58 27.06
#